data_AF-A0A1A8G313-F1
#
_entry.id   AF-A0A1A8G313-F1
#
_cell.length_a   1.000
_cell.length_b   1.000
_cell.length_c   1.000
_cell.angle_alpha   90.00
_cell.angle_beta   90.00
_cell.angle_gamma   90.00
#
_symmetry.space_group_name_H-M   'P 1'
#
loop_
_entity.id
_entity.type
_entity.pdbx_description
1 polymer ?
#
loop_
_entity_poly.entity_id
_entity_poly.type
_entity_poly.pdbx_seq_one_letter_code
_entity_poly.pdbx_strand_id
1 'polypeptide(L)' 'ADVRQVKKEDAGAVLADTLRQFLFELQVEDGLGAVGYSRDDIPSLVKGTLPQERVTKLSPREHSEEDLSQLFEASMKLY' A
#
# COMPACT_ATOMS: atom_id res chain seq x y z
N ALA A 1 -1.68 -18.20 -7.32
CA ALA A 1 -3.07 -18.18 -6.80
C ALA A 1 -3.93 -19.14 -7.59
N ASP A 2 -4.84 -19.85 -6.92
CA ASP A 2 -5.95 -20.53 -7.59
C ASP A 2 -7.01 -19.49 -7.95
N VAL A 3 -7.38 -19.41 -9.23
CA VAL A 3 -8.35 -18.43 -9.76
C VAL A 3 -9.69 -19.07 -10.12
N ARG A 4 -9.89 -20.35 -9.78
CA ARG A 4 -11.18 -21.02 -9.98
C ARG A 4 -12.24 -20.33 -9.11
N GLN A 5 -13.39 -20.01 -9.68
CA GLN A 5 -14.51 -19.29 -9.04
C GLN A 5 -14.25 -17.81 -8.68
N VAL A 6 -13.10 -17.24 -9.06
CA VAL A 6 -12.81 -15.81 -8.87
C VAL A 6 -13.55 -15.01 -9.93
N LYS A 7 -14.30 -13.98 -9.53
CA LYS A 7 -14.97 -13.08 -10.47
C LYS A 7 -14.05 -11.93 -10.86
N LYS A 8 -14.43 -11.19 -11.91
CA LYS A 8 -13.58 -10.09 -12.42
C LYS A 8 -13.39 -8.99 -11.37
N GLU A 9 -14.42 -8.73 -10.57
CA GLU A 9 -14.44 -7.79 -9.46
C GLU A 9 -13.46 -8.18 -8.32
N ASP A 10 -13.15 -9.46 -8.17
CA ASP A 10 -12.26 -9.97 -7.13
C ASP A 10 -10.78 -9.89 -7.53
N ALA A 11 -10.48 -9.58 -8.79
CA ALA A 11 -9.13 -9.63 -9.34
C ALA A 11 -8.13 -8.76 -8.56
N GLY A 12 -8.57 -7.59 -8.07
CA GLY A 12 -7.74 -6.70 -7.26
C GLY A 12 -7.36 -7.32 -5.90
N ALA A 13 -8.32 -7.95 -5.22
CA ALA A 13 -8.09 -8.58 -3.92
C ALA A 13 -7.17 -9.80 -4.05
N VAL A 14 -7.42 -10.68 -5.04
CA VAL A 14 -6.59 -11.86 -5.27
C VAL A 14 -5.15 -11.47 -5.62
N LEU A 15 -4.97 -10.40 -6.41
CA LEU A 15 -3.64 -9.89 -6.73
C LEU A 15 -2.93 -9.35 -5.47
N ALA A 16 -3.62 -8.55 -4.66
CA ALA A 16 -3.08 -8.02 -3.41
C ALA A 16 -2.66 -9.13 -2.43
N ASP A 17 -3.50 -10.16 -2.26
CA ASP A 17 -3.20 -11.31 -1.41
C ASP A 17 -1.98 -12.10 -1.91
N THR A 18 -1.89 -12.29 -3.23
CA THR A 18 -0.74 -12.98 -3.84
C THR A 18 0.56 -12.20 -3.63
N LEU A 19 0.52 -10.86 -3.76
CA LEU A 19 1.69 -10.03 -3.48
C LEU A 19 2.10 -10.10 -2.01
N ARG A 20 1.15 -10.06 -1.07
CA ARG A 20 1.44 -10.22 0.37
C ARG A 20 2.09 -11.56 0.68
N GLN A 21 1.61 -12.64 0.07
CA GLN A 21 2.22 -13.95 0.20
C GLN A 21 3.70 -13.94 -0.24
N PHE A 22 4.01 -13.30 -1.37
CA PHE A 22 5.41 -13.16 -1.80
C PHE A 22 6.25 -12.33 -0.84
N LEU A 23 5.73 -11.21 -0.32
CA LEU A 23 6.46 -10.40 0.66
C LEU A 23 6.80 -11.20 1.92
N PHE A 24 5.84 -12.00 2.41
CA PHE A 24 6.05 -12.89 3.55
C PHE A 24 7.09 -13.99 3.24
N GLU A 25 6.97 -14.67 2.10
CA GLU A 25 7.90 -15.74 1.69
C GLU A 25 9.33 -15.23 1.47
N LEU A 26 9.46 -14.01 0.94
CA LEU A 26 10.74 -13.33 0.73
C LEU A 26 11.28 -12.66 2.01
N GLN A 27 10.57 -12.79 3.14
CA GLN A 27 10.95 -12.22 4.43
C GLN A 27 11.13 -10.70 4.42
N VAL A 28 10.36 -9.99 3.58
CA VAL A 28 10.30 -8.52 3.59
C VAL A 28 9.62 -8.09 4.89
N GLU A 29 10.10 -7.04 5.53
CA GLU A 29 9.52 -6.50 6.76
C GLU A 29 8.01 -6.23 6.63
N ASP A 30 7.26 -6.52 7.71
CA ASP A 30 5.79 -6.43 7.75
C ASP A 30 5.31 -4.98 7.86
N GLY A 31 5.44 -4.25 6.76
CA GLY A 31 5.01 -2.87 6.62
C GLY A 31 5.93 -1.83 7.27
N LEU A 32 5.46 -0.59 7.27
CA LEU A 32 6.24 0.57 7.70
C LEU A 32 6.61 0.53 9.18
N GLY A 33 5.78 -0.10 10.01
CA GLY A 33 6.05 -0.27 11.45
C GLY A 33 7.30 -1.11 11.70
N ALA A 34 7.50 -2.17 10.91
CA ALA A 34 8.64 -3.06 11.05
C ALA A 34 9.98 -2.41 10.65
N VAL A 35 9.95 -1.34 9.84
CA VAL A 35 11.13 -0.55 9.45
C VAL A 35 11.31 0.73 10.29
N GLY A 36 10.51 0.91 11.35
CA GLY A 36 10.72 1.94 12.37
C GLY A 36 9.85 3.20 12.25
N TYR A 37 8.85 3.23 11.37
CA TYR A 37 7.86 4.31 11.35
C TYR A 37 6.73 4.05 12.35
N SER A 38 6.12 5.13 12.81
CA SER A 38 4.89 5.09 13.60
C SER A 38 3.77 5.85 12.90
N ARG A 39 2.56 5.75 13.46
CA ARG A 39 1.40 6.55 13.00
C ARG A 39 1.64 8.05 13.14
N ASP A 40 2.48 8.46 14.07
CA ASP A 40 2.81 9.87 14.30
C ASP A 40 3.63 10.46 13.12
N ASP A 41 4.26 9.60 12.31
CA ASP A 41 5.01 10.02 11.13
C ASP A 41 4.11 10.29 9.90
N ILE A 42 2.86 9.80 9.89
CA ILE A 42 1.95 9.90 8.75
C ILE A 42 1.81 11.33 8.22
N PRO A 43 1.59 12.37 9.07
CA PRO A 43 1.51 13.75 8.58
C PRO A 43 2.77 14.20 7.82
N SER A 44 3.96 13.75 8.27
CA SER A 44 5.22 14.08 7.62
C SER A 44 5.41 13.33 6.29
N LEU A 45 4.99 12.06 6.24
CA LEU A 45 5.05 11.22 5.05
C LEU A 45 4.11 11.75 3.95
N VAL A 46 2.89 12.15 4.31
CA VAL A 46 1.94 12.78 3.39
C VAL A 46 2.52 14.08 2.84
N LYS A 47 2.99 14.97 3.72
CA LYS A 47 3.60 16.24 3.31
C LYS A 47 4.80 16.06 2.38
N GLY A 48 5.62 15.03 2.62
CA GLY A 48 6.76 14.68 1.76
C GLY A 48 6.36 14.06 0.42
N THR A 49 5.17 13.47 0.33
CA THR A 49 4.67 12.81 -0.89
C THR A 49 4.04 13.79 -1.86
N LEU A 50 3.28 14.78 -1.36
CA LEU A 50 2.59 15.79 -2.19
C LEU A 50 3.47 16.49 -3.27
N PRO A 51 4.69 16.96 -2.98
CA PRO A 51 5.50 17.63 -4.00
C PRO A 51 6.09 16.69 -5.06
N GLN A 52 5.95 15.37 -4.91
CA GLN A 52 6.50 14.36 -5.83
C GLN A 52 5.64 14.17 -7.10
N GLU A 53 5.18 15.27 -7.70
CA GLU A 53 4.22 15.28 -8.81
C GLU A 53 4.60 14.41 -10.01
N ARG A 54 5.91 14.27 -10.29
CA ARG A 54 6.40 13.44 -11.40
C ARG A 54 6.01 11.97 -11.24
N VAL A 55 5.94 11.48 -10.00
CA VAL A 55 5.58 10.09 -9.70
C VAL A 55 4.09 10.00 -9.42
N THR A 56 3.54 10.93 -8.64
CA THR A 56 2.13 10.86 -8.22
C THR A 56 1.15 11.05 -9.39
N LYS A 57 1.51 11.81 -10.43
CA LYS A 57 0.72 11.95 -11.67
C LYS A 57 0.71 10.71 -12.57
N LEU A 58 1.52 9.70 -12.28
CA LEU A 58 1.49 8.41 -13.00
C LEU A 58 0.39 7.49 -12.47
N SER A 59 -0.20 7.80 -11.31
CA SER A 59 -1.31 7.03 -10.75
C SER A 59 -2.51 7.07 -11.71
N PRO A 60 -3.15 5.93 -12.00
CA PRO A 60 -4.38 5.90 -12.80
C PRO A 60 -5.59 6.49 -12.06
N ARG A 61 -5.43 6.82 -10.77
CA ARG A 61 -6.46 7.42 -9.91
C ARG A 61 -5.93 8.70 -9.28
N GLU A 62 -6.76 9.73 -9.28
CA GLU A 62 -6.55 10.92 -8.46
C GLU A 62 -6.49 10.54 -6.98
N HIS A 63 -5.76 11.32 -6.19
CA HIS A 63 -5.57 11.11 -4.77
C HIS A 63 -5.58 12.45 -4.04
N SER A 64 -6.13 12.43 -2.85
CA SER A 64 -6.12 13.52 -1.89
C SER A 64 -5.09 13.28 -0.78
N GLU A 65 -4.86 14.30 0.05
CA GLU A 65 -4.08 14.14 1.29
C GLU A 65 -4.68 13.08 2.22
N GLU A 66 -6.00 12.96 2.25
CA GLU A 66 -6.70 11.95 3.04
C GLU A 66 -6.45 10.54 2.48
N ASP A 67 -6.50 10.37 1.16
CA ASP A 67 -6.19 9.08 0.52
C ASP A 67 -4.76 8.62 0.84
N LEU A 68 -3.79 9.55 0.80
CA LEU A 68 -2.40 9.25 1.16
C LEU A 68 -2.26 8.90 2.65
N SER A 69 -2.98 9.60 3.53
CA SER A 69 -2.99 9.31 4.96
C SER A 69 -3.51 7.91 5.24
N GLN A 70 -4.64 7.54 4.63
CA GLN A 70 -5.23 6.20 4.75
C GLN A 70 -4.31 5.13 4.15
N LEU A 71 -3.63 5.42 3.05
CA LEU A 71 -2.66 4.52 2.43
C LEU A 71 -1.48 4.22 3.37
N PHE A 72 -0.90 5.26 4.00
CA PHE A 72 0.19 5.06 4.97
C PHE A 72 -0.27 4.30 6.20
N GLU A 73 -1.45 4.62 6.74
CA GLU A 73 -2.04 3.90 7.88
C GLU A 73 -2.22 2.41 7.56
N ALA A 74 -2.81 2.08 6.40
CA ALA A 74 -2.98 0.70 5.93
C ALA A 74 -1.65 0.00 5.64
N SER A 75 -0.57 0.75 5.39
CA SER A 75 0.77 0.22 5.12
C SER A 75 1.61 0.02 6.38
N MET A 76 1.10 0.39 7.57
CA MET A 76 1.82 0.17 8.84
C MET A 76 2.04 -1.31 9.14
N LYS A 77 1.10 -2.16 8.71
CA LYS A 77 1.15 -3.61 8.81
C LYS A 77 0.50 -4.24 7.58
N LEU A 78 1.18 -5.18 6.91
CA LEU A 78 0.76 -5.71 5.62
C LEU A 78 0.17 -7.13 5.70
N TYR A 79 0.67 -7.98 6.61
CA TYR A 79 0.24 -9.39 6.70
C TYR A 79 0.17 -9.95 8.13
#